data_AF-A0A9D2QVJ7-F1
#
_entry.id   AF-A0A9D2QVJ7-F1
#
_cell.length_a   1.000
_cell.length_b   1.000
_cell.length_c   1.000
_cell.angle_alpha   90.00
_cell.angle_beta   90.00
_cell.angle_gamma   90.00
#
_symmetry.space_group_name_H-M   'P 1'
#
loop_
_entity.id
_entity.type
_entity.pdbx_description
1 polymer ?
#
loop_
_entity_poly.entity_id
_entity_poly.type
_entity_poly.pdbx_seq_one_letter_code
_entity_poly.pdbx_strand_id
1 'polypeptide(L)' 'ELYETLCKYILNERNTVATAAQLYIGRSTLFYRLRKIKEITGLAAADMAKPIKNLYLRFSMFIMKNYIEKGE' A
#
# COMPACT_ATOMS: atom_id res chain seq x y z
N GLU A 1 -4.92 8.15 5.14
CA GLU A 1 -4.05 7.21 5.88
C GLU A 1 -3.95 5.80 5.30
N LEU A 2 -5.06 5.09 5.01
CA LEU A 2 -5.00 3.71 4.49
C LEU A 2 -4.34 3.63 3.10
N TYR A 3 -4.68 4.54 2.20
CA TYR A 3 -4.06 4.62 0.88
C TYR A 3 -2.54 4.82 0.96
N GLU A 4 -2.09 5.81 1.75
CA GLU A 4 -0.66 6.04 1.98
C GLU A 4 0.02 4.81 2.58
N THR A 5 -0.64 4.13 3.53
CA THR A 5 -0.12 2.89 4.13
C THR A 5 0.06 1.80 3.07
N LEU A 6 -0.92 1.62 2.18
CA LEU A 6 -0.81 0.68 1.05
C LEU A 6 0.36 1.06 0.14
N CYS A 7 0.48 2.34 -0.22
CA CYS A 7 1.55 2.83 -1.07
C CYS A 7 2.93 2.54 -0.47
N LYS A 8 3.17 2.92 0.78
CA LYS A 8 4.45 2.64 1.47
C LYS A 8 4.69 1.14 1.63
N TYR A 9 3.64 0.37 1.91
CA TYR A 9 3.74 -1.09 2.04
C TYR A 9 4.17 -1.75 0.72
N ILE A 10 3.59 -1.34 -0.41
CA ILE A 10 3.99 -1.85 -1.74
C ILE A 10 5.41 -1.41 -2.10
N LEU A 11 5.77 -0.14 -1.86
CA LEU A 11 7.09 0.40 -2.17
C LEU A 11 8.21 -0.23 -1.34
N ASN A 12 7.95 -0.60 -0.08
CA ASN A 12 8.89 -1.32 0.78
C ASN A 12 8.86 -2.84 0.58
N GLU A 13 8.41 -3.32 -0.58
CA GLU A 13 8.34 -4.75 -0.90
C GLU A 13 7.58 -5.59 0.16
N ARG A 14 6.51 -5.02 0.74
CA ARG A 14 5.72 -5.61 1.82
C ARG A 14 6.50 -5.85 3.13
N ASN A 15 7.67 -5.24 3.30
CA ASN A 15 8.41 -5.26 4.55
C ASN A 15 7.70 -4.41 5.62
N THR A 16 7.13 -5.05 6.62
CA THR A 16 6.33 -4.38 7.66
C THR A 16 7.16 -3.48 8.58
N VAL A 17 8.43 -3.83 8.84
CA VAL A 17 9.32 -3.03 9.69
C VAL A 17 9.68 -1.74 8.98
N ALA A 18 10.15 -1.83 7.73
CA ALA A 18 10.48 -0.65 6.92
C ALA A 18 9.25 0.25 6.69
N THR A 19 8.09 -0.37 6.46
CA THR A 19 6.83 0.37 6.27
C THR A 19 6.40 1.12 7.52
N ALA A 20 6.46 0.48 8.70
CA ALA A 20 6.12 1.11 9.96
C ALA A 20 7.07 2.29 10.28
N ALA A 21 8.37 2.09 10.06
CA ALA A 21 9.38 3.12 10.23
C ALA A 21 9.14 4.32 9.31
N GLN A 22 8.87 4.08 8.02
CA GLN A 22 8.63 5.14 7.04
C GLN A 22 7.33 5.92 7.31
N LEU A 23 6.33 5.29 7.93
CA LEU A 23 5.07 5.92 8.31
C LEU A 23 5.09 6.53 9.72
N TYR A 24 6.18 6.37 10.48
CA TYR A 24 6.30 6.78 11.88
C TYR A 24 5.17 6.23 12.77
N ILE A 25 4.78 4.96 12.57
CA ILE A 25 3.71 4.30 13.35
C ILE A 25 4.21 3.03 14.04
N GLY A 26 3.51 2.66 15.13
CA GLY A 26 3.71 1.38 15.79
C GLY A 26 3.25 0.17 14.96
N ARG A 27 3.81 -1.01 15.27
CA ARG A 27 3.50 -2.28 14.62
C ARG A 27 2.00 -2.64 14.68
N SER A 28 1.36 -2.41 15.84
CA SER A 28 -0.08 -2.65 16.04
C SER A 28 -0.94 -1.80 15.10
N THR A 29 -0.62 -0.51 14.98
CA THR A 29 -1.29 0.41 14.05
C THR A 29 -1.12 -0.01 12.60
N LEU A 30 0.10 -0.42 12.19
CA LEU A 30 0.33 -0.92 10.84
C LEU A 30 -0.55 -2.14 10.53
N PHE A 31 -0.59 -3.14 11.42
CA PHE A 31 -1.41 -4.33 11.21
C PHE A 31 -2.90 -4.03 11.18
N TYR A 32 -3.37 -3.12 12.03
CA TYR A 32 -4.74 -2.63 11.98
C TYR A 32 -5.07 -2.05 10.60
N ARG A 33 -4.20 -1.19 10.06
CA ARG A 33 -4.39 -0.57 8.74
C ARG A 33 -4.33 -1.59 7.61
N LEU A 34 -3.38 -2.53 7.64
CA LEU A 34 -3.29 -3.60 6.64
C LEU A 34 -4.51 -4.52 6.66
N ARG A 35 -5.06 -4.82 7.85
CA ARG A 35 -6.32 -5.55 7.98
C ARG A 35 -7.48 -4.77 7.35
N LYS A 36 -7.60 -3.47 7.64
CA LYS A 36 -8.62 -2.61 7.04
C LYS A 36 -8.51 -2.52 5.52
N ILE A 37 -7.29 -2.44 4.98
CA ILE A 37 -7.04 -2.48 3.54
C ILE A 37 -7.53 -3.81 2.93
N LYS A 38 -7.22 -4.94 3.58
CA LYS A 38 -7.71 -6.25 3.15
C LYS A 38 -9.24 -6.34 3.19
N GLU A 39 -9.88 -5.80 4.23
CA GLU A 39 -11.35 -5.77 4.35
C GLU A 39 -12.02 -4.98 3.22
N ILE A 40 -11.43 -3.84 2.82
CA ILE A 40 -11.98 -2.97 1.78
C ILE A 40 -11.73 -3.55 0.37
N THR A 41 -10.52 -4.05 0.14
CA THR A 41 -10.07 -4.43 -1.22
C THR A 41 -10.25 -5.91 -1.54
N GLY A 42 -10.44 -6.75 -0.51
CA GLY A 42 -10.37 -8.20 -0.62
C GLY A 42 -8.95 -8.75 -0.88
N LEU A 43 -7.92 -7.90 -0.92
CA LEU A 43 -6.56 -8.31 -1.29
C LEU A 43 -5.73 -8.68 -0.07
N ALA A 44 -5.25 -9.93 -0.02
CA ALA A 44 -4.23 -10.32 0.93
C ALA A 44 -2.83 -9.89 0.46
N ALA A 45 -1.85 -9.85 1.37
CA ALA A 45 -0.46 -9.55 1.04
C ALA A 45 0.11 -10.48 -0.04
N ALA A 46 -0.25 -11.76 -0.02
CA ALA A 46 0.15 -12.74 -1.04
C ALA A 46 -0.42 -12.41 -2.43
N ASP A 47 -1.66 -11.90 -2.52
CA ASP A 47 -2.25 -11.49 -3.80
C ASP A 47 -1.56 -10.26 -4.37
N MET A 48 -1.26 -9.29 -3.50
CA MET A 48 -0.54 -8.07 -3.87
C MET A 48 0.91 -8.35 -4.30
N ALA A 49 1.50 -9.47 -3.84
CA ALA A 49 2.85 -9.88 -4.22
C ALA A 49 2.92 -10.61 -5.58
N LYS A 50 1.78 -11.06 -6.15
CA LYS A 50 1.76 -11.69 -7.47
C LYS A 50 2.30 -10.71 -8.52
N PRO A 51 3.23 -11.11 -9.42
CA PRO A 51 3.96 -10.18 -10.28
C PRO A 51 3.08 -9.21 -11.07
N ILE A 52 2.07 -9.74 -11.76
CA ILE A 52 1.13 -8.96 -12.57
C ILE A 52 0.34 -7.99 -11.69
N LYS A 53 -0.11 -8.44 -10.52
CA LYS A 53 -0.91 -7.61 -9.60
C LYS A 53 -0.07 -6.51 -8.96
N ASN A 54 1.16 -6.81 -8.58
CA ASN A 54 2.11 -5.83 -8.06
C ASN A 54 2.42 -4.75 -9.12
N LEU A 55 2.62 -5.15 -10.38
CA LEU A 55 2.81 -4.21 -11.49
C LEU A 55 1.60 -3.26 -11.61
N TYR A 56 0.38 -3.80 -11.69
CA TYR A 56 -0.82 -2.98 -11.79
C TYR A 56 -0.99 -2.04 -10.59
N LEU A 57 -0.74 -2.50 -9.37
CA LEU A 57 -0.83 -1.65 -8.18
C LEU A 57 0.15 -0.47 -8.25
N ARG A 58 1.42 -0.73 -8.62
CA ARG A 58 2.43 0.32 -8.77
C ARG A 58 2.08 1.30 -9.89
N PHE A 59 1.53 0.80 -10.99
CA PHE A 59 1.09 1.64 -12.09
C PHE A 59 -0.12 2.51 -11.68
N SER A 60 -1.13 1.94 -11.02
CA SER A 60 -2.26 2.69 -10.47
C SER A 60 -1.79 3.77 -9.48
N MET A 61 -0.83 3.45 -8.60
CA MET A 61 -0.22 4.44 -7.70
C MET A 61 0.47 5.58 -8.45
N PHE A 62 1.20 5.27 -9.53
CA PHE A 62 1.83 6.28 -10.38
C PHE A 62 0.79 7.19 -11.03
N ILE A 63 -0.27 6.63 -11.61
CA ILE A 63 -1.35 7.40 -12.25
C ILE A 63 -2.05 8.30 -11.24
N MET A 64 -2.46 7.76 -10.08
CA MET A 64 -3.11 8.54 -9.02
C MET A 64 -2.28 9.75 -8.61
N LYS A 65 -0.98 9.54 -8.36
CA LYS A 65 -0.05 10.59 -7.92
C LYS A 65 0.21 11.66 -8.98
N ASN A 66 0.25 11.28 -10.26
CA ASN A 66 0.72 12.18 -11.32
C ASN A 66 -0.40 12.83 -12.13
N TYR A 67 -1.60 12.24 -12.17
CA TYR A 67 -2.69 12.72 -13.03
C TYR A 67 -3.90 13.14 -12.20
N ILE A 68 -4.33 12.31 -11.25
CA ILE A 68 -5.57 12.59 -10.51
C ILE A 68 -5.34 13.67 -9.43
N GLU A 69 -4.22 13.63 -8.73
CA GLU A 69 -3.89 14.65 -7.72
C GLU A 69 -3.44 16.00 -8.32
N LYS A 70 -3.07 16.03 -9.61
CA LYS A 70 -2.60 17.24 -10.29
C LYS A 70 -3.67 18.01 -11.06
N GLY A 71 -4.89 17.47 -11.17
CA GLY A 71 -6.03 18.18 -11.77
C GLY A 71 -5.86 18.48 -13.27
N GLU A 72 -5.11 17.66 -13.99
CA GLU A 72 -5.01 17.67 -15.47
C GLU A 72 -5.97 16.67 -16.10
#